data_AF-A0A3D4V099-F1
#
_entry.id   AF-A0A3D4V099-F1
#
_cell.length_a   1.000
_cell.length_b   1.000
_cell.length_c   1.000
_cell.angle_alpha   90.00
_cell.angle_beta   90.00
_cell.angle_gamma   90.00
#
_symmetry.space_group_name_H-M   'P 1'
#
loop_
_entity.id
_entity.type
_entity.pdbx_description
1 polymer ?
#
loop_
_entity_poly.entity_id
_entity_poly.type
_entity_poly.pdbx_seq_one_letter_code
_entity_poly.pdbx_strand_id
1 'polypeptide(L)'
;MQGLLVEKYRPVTIDDCILPIALKTTFKDIVKTGECQNLLLTGGAGCGKTSVARALCNELDADYILINCSEDGNIDTLRTKIRTFASTISISGGTKVVILDEFDYSNAQSIQPALRGAIEEFADNCRFIITCNYKNRIISPIHSRCTNIEFTIPSEERPTLAAQFMERVRNILEAENIPYEDSVLAQLITKYFPDFRRVLNELQRYSVAGIIDVGILSQVGEVQVKELASSMKSKNFTEARKWVVSNLDNSQTELFRKIYDGLHEYVEPSSIPQAILILAEYQ
;
A
#
# COMPACT_ATOMS: atom_id res chain seq x y z
N MET A 1 -1.33 23.38 -9.76
CA MET A 1 -1.75 21.98 -9.52
C MET A 1 -1.24 21.58 -8.16
N GLN A 2 -2.12 21.33 -7.20
CA GLN A 2 -1.72 20.74 -5.92
C GLN A 2 -1.21 19.33 -6.23
N GLY A 3 0.06 19.04 -5.92
CA GLY A 3 0.62 17.69 -6.09
C GLY A 3 -0.09 16.67 -5.20
N LEU A 4 0.06 15.38 -5.50
CA LEU A 4 -0.45 14.32 -4.63
C LEU A 4 0.26 14.37 -3.28
N LEU A 5 -0.50 14.45 -2.17
CA LEU A 5 0.05 14.52 -0.81
C LEU A 5 0.94 13.30 -0.51
N VAL A 6 0.54 12.14 -1.02
CA VAL A 6 1.29 10.88 -0.92
C VAL A 6 2.72 11.01 -1.45
N GLU A 7 2.92 11.69 -2.58
CA GLU A 7 4.26 11.87 -3.16
C GLU A 7 5.00 13.03 -2.50
N LYS A 8 4.31 14.14 -2.23
CA LYS A 8 4.89 15.32 -1.59
C LYS A 8 5.46 15.02 -0.20
N TYR A 9 4.76 14.20 0.58
CA TYR A 9 5.12 13.85 1.95
C TYR A 9 5.66 12.43 2.07
N ARG A 10 6.16 11.85 0.97
CA ARG A 10 6.83 10.56 0.99
C ARG A 10 8.08 10.66 1.90
N PRO A 11 8.26 9.73 2.86
CA PRO A 11 9.46 9.68 3.71
C PRO A 11 10.75 9.71 2.87
N VAL A 12 11.70 10.55 3.28
CA VAL A 12 13.02 10.68 2.61
C VAL A 12 14.08 9.88 3.37
N THR A 13 13.93 9.77 4.69
CA THR A 13 14.79 8.97 5.58
C THR A 13 14.03 7.78 6.17
N ILE A 14 14.78 6.80 6.67
CA ILE A 14 14.31 5.67 7.48
C ILE A 14 13.71 6.18 8.79
N ASP A 15 14.22 7.29 9.33
CA ASP A 15 13.64 7.90 10.51
C ASP A 15 12.25 8.48 10.28
N ASP A 16 11.99 9.01 9.09
CA ASP A 16 10.66 9.47 8.69
C ASP A 16 9.68 8.31 8.43
N CYS A 17 10.20 7.10 8.22
CA CYS A 17 9.37 5.93 7.97
C CYS A 17 8.73 5.43 9.29
N ILE A 18 7.41 5.25 9.25
CA ILE A 18 6.63 4.66 10.34
C ILE A 18 6.61 3.15 10.13
N LEU A 19 7.46 2.46 10.90
CA LEU A 19 7.71 1.03 10.78
C LEU A 19 7.74 0.39 12.17
N PRO A 20 7.37 -0.90 12.29
CA PRO A 20 7.63 -1.69 13.48
C PRO A 20 9.09 -1.56 13.96
N ILE A 21 9.29 -1.63 15.28
CA ILE A 21 10.60 -1.36 15.92
C ILE A 21 11.69 -2.27 15.35
N ALA A 22 11.39 -3.56 15.19
CA ALA A 22 12.33 -4.53 14.63
C ALA A 22 12.78 -4.14 13.21
N LEU A 23 11.82 -3.81 12.33
CA LEU A 23 12.11 -3.40 10.95
C LEU A 23 12.92 -2.09 10.91
N LYS A 24 12.50 -1.09 11.70
CA LYS A 24 13.19 0.20 11.76
C LYS A 24 14.63 0.02 12.22
N THR A 25 14.87 -0.84 13.21
CA THR A 25 16.22 -1.16 13.71
C THR A 25 17.06 -1.81 12.62
N THR A 26 16.53 -2.83 11.92
CA THR A 26 17.24 -3.48 10.81
C THR A 26 17.66 -2.50 9.71
N PHE A 27 16.77 -1.60 9.29
CA PHE A 27 17.11 -0.61 8.26
C PHE A 27 18.10 0.44 8.77
N LYS A 28 18.00 0.87 10.02
CA LYS A 28 19.01 1.77 10.63
C LYS A 28 20.39 1.12 10.72
N ASP A 29 20.45 -0.17 11.04
CA ASP A 29 21.71 -0.90 11.07
C ASP A 29 22.34 -0.97 9.68
N ILE A 30 21.54 -1.20 8.62
CA ILE A 30 22.02 -1.16 7.23
C ILE A 30 22.59 0.22 6.86
N VAL A 31 21.88 1.30 7.22
CA VAL A 31 22.38 2.66 6.98
C VAL A 31 23.69 2.91 7.74
N LYS A 32 23.77 2.45 9.00
CA LYS A 32 24.95 2.64 9.84
C LYS A 32 26.17 1.86 9.37
N THR A 33 26.00 0.66 8.84
CA THR A 33 27.12 -0.12 8.29
C THR A 33 27.58 0.41 6.93
N GLY A 34 26.71 1.11 6.20
CA GLY A 34 26.98 1.54 4.83
C GLY A 34 26.91 0.41 3.80
N GLU A 35 26.62 -0.82 4.24
CA GLU A 35 26.62 -2.01 3.39
C GLU A 35 25.18 -2.39 3.00
N CYS A 36 24.77 -1.97 1.80
CA CYS A 36 23.52 -2.47 1.22
C CYS A 36 23.74 -3.87 0.64
N GLN A 37 22.93 -4.84 1.08
CA GLN A 37 22.81 -6.14 0.45
C GLN A 37 21.64 -6.13 -0.56
N ASN A 38 21.47 -7.23 -1.31
CA ASN A 38 20.25 -7.41 -2.08
C ASN A 38 19.07 -7.63 -1.12
N LEU A 39 17.98 -6.89 -1.31
CA LEU A 39 16.81 -6.94 -0.43
C LEU A 39 15.57 -7.41 -1.21
N LEU A 40 14.76 -8.23 -0.57
CA LEU A 40 13.40 -8.54 -1.02
C LEU A 40 12.42 -8.07 0.05
N LEU A 41 11.74 -6.96 -0.25
CA LEU A 41 10.77 -6.32 0.63
C LEU A 41 9.36 -6.81 0.27
N THR A 42 8.71 -7.53 1.18
CA THR A 42 7.39 -8.13 0.93
C THR A 42 6.34 -7.63 1.91
N GLY A 43 5.09 -7.42 1.49
CA GLY A 43 4.01 -7.03 2.41
C GLY A 43 2.83 -6.37 1.70
N GLY A 44 1.79 -5.98 2.44
CA GLY A 44 0.57 -5.39 1.88
C GLY A 44 0.78 -4.05 1.14
N ALA A 45 -0.26 -3.58 0.45
CA ALA A 45 -0.24 -2.26 -0.16
C ALA A 45 -0.08 -1.16 0.91
N GLY A 46 0.73 -0.13 0.61
CA GLY A 46 0.80 1.07 1.44
C GLY A 46 1.58 0.95 2.74
N CYS A 47 2.23 -0.19 3.02
CA CYS A 47 3.04 -0.38 4.23
C CYS A 47 4.44 0.26 4.18
N GLY A 48 4.82 0.92 3.09
CA GLY A 48 6.06 1.70 3.01
C GLY A 48 7.25 1.04 2.30
N LYS A 49 7.11 -0.16 1.70
CA LYS A 49 8.20 -0.90 1.01
C LYS A 49 9.03 -0.02 0.06
N THR A 50 8.39 0.60 -0.92
CA THR A 50 9.04 1.45 -1.92
C THR A 50 9.62 2.72 -1.31
N SER A 51 8.97 3.27 -0.27
CA SER A 51 9.47 4.46 0.43
C SER A 51 10.75 4.14 1.20
N VAL A 52 10.79 2.99 1.89
CA VAL A 52 11.99 2.49 2.56
C VAL A 52 13.12 2.22 1.58
N ALA A 53 12.82 1.59 0.43
CA ALA A 53 13.83 1.33 -0.60
C ALA A 53 14.50 2.63 -1.09
N ARG A 54 13.71 3.68 -1.35
CA ARG A 54 14.22 5.00 -1.74
C ARG A 54 14.99 5.67 -0.59
N ALA A 55 14.45 5.63 0.63
CA ALA A 55 15.09 6.22 1.80
C ALA A 55 16.45 5.59 2.10
N LEU A 56 16.57 4.26 2.00
CA LEU A 56 17.86 3.57 2.10
C LEU A 56 18.85 4.08 1.07
N CYS A 57 18.44 4.21 -0.20
CA CYS A 57 19.34 4.69 -1.24
C CYS A 57 19.78 6.13 -0.99
N ASN A 58 18.86 7.00 -0.54
CA ASN A 58 19.18 8.39 -0.21
C ASN A 58 20.17 8.50 0.96
N GLU A 59 19.97 7.74 2.03
CA GLU A 59 20.85 7.80 3.21
C GLU A 59 22.21 7.13 2.99
N LEU A 60 22.28 6.17 2.07
CA LEU A 60 23.54 5.52 1.66
C LEU A 60 24.28 6.27 0.55
N ASP A 61 23.76 7.42 0.11
CA ASP A 61 24.26 8.18 -1.05
C ASP A 61 24.46 7.29 -2.29
N ALA A 62 23.50 6.39 -2.51
CA ALA A 62 23.53 5.41 -3.57
C ALA A 62 22.97 5.97 -4.87
N ASP A 63 23.70 5.78 -5.98
CA ASP A 63 23.15 5.98 -7.32
C ASP A 63 22.09 4.91 -7.55
N TYR A 64 20.82 5.29 -7.75
CA TYR A 64 19.74 4.32 -7.96
C TYR A 64 18.84 4.62 -9.14
N ILE A 65 18.33 3.55 -9.76
CA ILE A 65 17.20 3.62 -10.70
C ILE A 65 16.00 2.89 -10.11
N LEU A 66 14.81 3.43 -10.35
CA LEU A 66 13.55 2.80 -10.02
C LEU A 66 12.88 2.31 -11.30
N ILE A 67 12.49 1.05 -11.32
CA ILE A 67 11.72 0.44 -12.40
C ILE A 67 10.42 -0.07 -11.78
N ASN A 68 9.30 0.49 -12.23
CA ASN A 68 8.00 -0.05 -11.89
C ASN A 68 7.73 -1.29 -12.77
N CYS A 69 7.76 -2.48 -12.19
CA CYS A 69 7.63 -3.71 -12.94
C CYS A 69 6.18 -4.06 -13.33
N SER A 70 5.17 -3.36 -12.80
CA SER A 70 3.80 -3.47 -13.30
C SER A 70 3.60 -2.74 -14.65
N GLU A 71 4.45 -1.76 -14.96
CA GLU A 71 4.41 -0.97 -16.21
C GLU A 71 5.57 -1.31 -17.16
N ASP A 72 6.81 -1.29 -16.65
CA ASP A 72 8.06 -1.46 -17.40
C ASP A 72 8.71 -2.84 -17.19
N GLY A 73 7.96 -3.83 -16.69
CA GLY A 73 8.48 -5.13 -16.29
C GLY A 73 8.89 -6.09 -17.41
N ASN A 74 9.05 -5.62 -18.65
CA ASN A 74 9.38 -6.48 -19.78
C ASN A 74 10.85 -6.95 -19.78
N ILE A 75 11.16 -7.98 -20.58
CA ILE A 75 12.51 -8.55 -20.65
C ILE A 75 13.55 -7.57 -21.24
N ASP A 76 13.11 -6.64 -22.08
CA ASP A 76 14.00 -5.69 -22.73
C ASP A 76 14.48 -4.62 -21.74
N THR A 77 13.64 -4.16 -20.82
CA THR A 77 14.02 -3.31 -19.68
C THR A 77 15.16 -3.96 -18.89
N LEU A 78 15.09 -5.28 -18.66
CA LEU A 78 16.15 -6.01 -17.98
C LEU A 78 17.42 -6.11 -18.81
N ARG A 79 17.31 -6.46 -20.10
CA ARG A 79 18.45 -6.63 -21.00
C ARG A 79 19.15 -5.32 -21.34
N THR A 80 18.45 -4.19 -21.30
CA THR A 80 18.97 -2.89 -21.70
C THR A 80 19.16 -1.99 -20.50
N LYS A 81 18.07 -1.45 -19.94
CA LYS A 81 18.09 -0.43 -18.88
C LYS A 81 18.83 -0.91 -17.63
N ILE A 82 18.48 -2.09 -17.10
CA ILE A 82 19.12 -2.64 -15.89
C ILE A 82 20.60 -2.94 -16.16
N ARG A 83 20.91 -3.69 -17.22
CA ARG A 83 22.30 -4.04 -17.55
C ARG A 83 23.17 -2.81 -17.83
N THR A 84 22.66 -1.82 -18.55
CA THR A 84 23.41 -0.58 -18.85
C THR A 84 23.74 0.18 -17.57
N PHE A 85 22.77 0.28 -16.65
CA PHE A 85 22.98 0.93 -15.37
C PHE A 85 23.98 0.16 -14.48
N ALA A 86 23.81 -1.16 -14.39
CA ALA A 86 24.65 -2.02 -13.54
C ALA A 86 26.09 -2.17 -14.05
N SER A 87 26.32 -2.06 -15.37
CA SER A 87 27.65 -2.18 -15.99
C SER A 87 28.50 -0.89 -15.94
N THR A 88 27.91 0.26 -15.58
CA THR A 88 28.64 1.53 -15.53
C THR A 88 29.25 1.76 -14.15
N ILE A 89 30.23 2.64 -14.03
CA ILE A 89 30.78 3.08 -12.72
C ILE A 89 29.81 4.09 -12.10
N SER A 90 29.75 4.14 -10.77
CA SER A 90 28.99 5.14 -10.01
C SER A 90 29.60 6.53 -10.23
N ILE A 91 28.76 7.54 -10.46
CA ILE A 91 29.23 8.92 -10.69
C ILE A 91 29.56 9.58 -9.34
N SER A 92 28.76 9.27 -8.31
CA SER A 92 28.92 9.73 -6.93
C SER A 92 29.98 8.94 -6.15
N GLY A 93 30.40 7.78 -6.66
CA GLY A 93 31.29 6.85 -5.93
C GLY A 93 30.54 5.97 -4.92
N GLY A 94 29.24 6.19 -4.73
CA GLY A 94 28.37 5.36 -3.89
C GLY A 94 27.98 4.03 -4.55
N THR A 95 27.39 3.13 -3.76
CA THR A 95 26.89 1.84 -4.24
C THR A 95 25.77 2.04 -5.27
N LYS A 96 25.76 1.27 -6.36
CA LYS A 96 24.62 1.28 -7.29
C LYS A 96 23.48 0.41 -6.81
N VAL A 97 22.25 0.90 -6.94
CA VAL A 97 21.06 0.15 -6.55
C VAL A 97 20.02 0.18 -7.66
N VAL A 98 19.54 -1.01 -8.05
CA VAL A 98 18.36 -1.15 -8.92
C VAL A 98 17.16 -1.49 -8.04
N ILE A 99 16.20 -0.58 -7.97
CA ILE A 99 14.92 -0.82 -7.30
C ILE A 99 13.91 -1.35 -8.31
N LEU A 100 13.43 -2.58 -8.08
CA LEU A 100 12.38 -3.23 -8.86
C LEU A 100 11.09 -3.23 -8.05
N ASP A 101 10.21 -2.29 -8.38
CA ASP A 101 8.95 -2.09 -7.66
C ASP A 101 7.84 -2.98 -8.23
N GLU A 102 7.00 -3.57 -7.38
CA GLU A 102 5.89 -4.44 -7.79
C GLU A 102 6.32 -5.62 -8.67
N PHE A 103 7.44 -6.27 -8.31
CA PHE A 103 8.05 -7.31 -9.13
C PHE A 103 7.24 -8.61 -9.20
N ASP A 104 6.23 -8.78 -8.35
CA ASP A 104 5.28 -9.90 -8.38
C ASP A 104 4.33 -9.91 -9.58
N TYR A 105 4.35 -8.86 -10.41
CA TYR A 105 3.70 -8.86 -11.73
C TYR A 105 4.62 -9.36 -12.86
N SER A 106 5.91 -9.58 -12.58
CA SER A 106 6.86 -10.03 -13.59
C SER A 106 6.64 -11.50 -14.00
N ASN A 107 6.92 -11.80 -15.27
CA ASN A 107 6.79 -13.17 -15.78
C ASN A 107 7.81 -14.10 -15.10
N ALA A 108 7.31 -15.08 -14.35
CA ALA A 108 8.12 -16.05 -13.61
C ALA A 108 8.96 -16.99 -14.49
N GLN A 109 8.57 -17.20 -15.76
CA GLN A 109 9.24 -18.13 -16.67
C GLN A 109 10.39 -17.51 -17.45
N SER A 110 10.39 -16.19 -17.66
CA SER A 110 11.39 -15.52 -18.48
C SER A 110 12.12 -14.39 -17.75
N ILE A 111 11.41 -13.51 -17.06
CA ILE A 111 11.98 -12.30 -16.47
C ILE A 111 12.66 -12.61 -15.15
N GLN A 112 12.03 -13.38 -14.27
CA GLN A 112 12.63 -13.71 -12.97
C GLN A 112 13.92 -14.55 -13.08
N PRO A 113 14.03 -15.56 -13.97
CA PRO A 113 15.29 -16.26 -14.21
C PRO A 113 16.38 -15.36 -14.78
N ALA A 114 16.02 -14.42 -15.66
CA ALA A 114 16.97 -13.44 -16.19
C ALA A 114 17.45 -12.46 -15.11
N LEU A 115 16.56 -12.03 -14.21
CA LEU A 115 16.93 -11.20 -13.05
C LEU A 115 17.85 -11.96 -12.11
N ARG A 116 17.59 -13.24 -11.84
CA ARG A 116 18.52 -14.08 -11.07
C ARG A 116 19.93 -14.02 -11.65
N GLY A 117 20.07 -14.20 -12.96
CA GLY A 117 21.36 -14.10 -13.64
C GLY A 117 22.00 -12.72 -13.50
N ALA A 118 21.21 -11.64 -13.61
CA ALA A 118 21.71 -10.28 -13.43
C ALA A 118 22.18 -10.01 -11.98
N ILE A 119 21.46 -10.50 -10.97
CA ILE A 119 21.86 -10.37 -9.56
C ILE A 119 23.23 -11.04 -9.32
N GLU A 120 23.47 -12.19 -9.95
CA GLU A 120 24.75 -12.91 -9.85
C GLU A 120 25.86 -12.20 -10.62
N GLU A 121 25.58 -11.76 -11.85
CA GLU A 121 26.53 -11.11 -12.75
C GLU A 121 27.03 -9.77 -12.19
N PHE A 122 26.16 -9.00 -11.53
CA PHE A 122 26.49 -7.65 -11.04
C PHE A 122 26.69 -7.56 -9.53
N ALA A 123 26.87 -8.69 -8.84
CA ALA A 123 26.97 -8.72 -7.37
C ALA A 123 28.11 -7.86 -6.79
N ASP A 124 29.18 -7.59 -7.53
CA ASP A 124 30.29 -6.76 -7.05
C ASP A 124 30.05 -5.26 -7.24
N ASN A 125 29.23 -4.88 -8.22
CA ASN A 125 29.08 -3.49 -8.66
C ASN A 125 27.71 -2.89 -8.36
N CYS A 126 26.67 -3.72 -8.21
CA CYS A 126 25.29 -3.28 -8.10
C CYS A 126 24.52 -4.16 -7.11
N ARG A 127 23.61 -3.52 -6.36
CA ARG A 127 22.66 -4.17 -5.47
C ARG A 127 21.25 -4.05 -6.03
N PHE A 128 20.38 -4.96 -5.61
CA PHE A 128 18.99 -5.01 -6.03
C PHE A 128 18.07 -4.92 -4.83
N ILE A 129 17.11 -3.99 -4.87
CA ILE A 129 16.01 -3.92 -3.91
C ILE A 129 14.73 -4.26 -4.66
N ILE A 130 14.13 -5.40 -4.33
CA ILE A 130 12.92 -5.90 -4.97
C ILE A 130 11.76 -5.67 -4.02
N THR A 131 10.69 -5.04 -4.47
CA THR A 131 9.43 -4.95 -3.71
C THR A 131 8.38 -5.86 -4.34
N CYS A 132 7.57 -6.50 -3.52
CA CYS A 132 6.39 -7.22 -3.99
C CYS A 132 5.28 -7.28 -2.93
N ASN A 133 4.04 -7.48 -3.39
CA ASN A 133 2.92 -7.73 -2.47
C ASN A 133 2.79 -9.23 -2.16
N TYR A 134 3.01 -10.08 -3.16
CA TYR A 134 2.82 -11.52 -3.06
C TYR A 134 4.16 -12.28 -3.14
N LYS A 135 4.73 -12.63 -1.99
CA LYS A 135 6.02 -13.36 -1.92
C LYS A 135 6.02 -14.68 -2.68
N ASN A 136 4.90 -15.39 -2.69
CA ASN A 136 4.73 -16.67 -3.40
C ASN A 136 4.77 -16.56 -4.93
N ARG A 137 4.70 -15.34 -5.49
CA ARG A 137 4.88 -15.11 -6.94
C ARG A 137 6.34 -14.94 -7.33
N ILE A 138 7.26 -14.90 -6.36
CA ILE A 138 8.70 -14.78 -6.59
C ILE A 138 9.33 -16.17 -6.56
N ILE A 139 10.18 -16.48 -7.54
CA ILE A 139 10.85 -17.78 -7.64
C ILE A 139 11.85 -17.96 -6.48
N SER A 140 11.95 -19.19 -5.95
CA SER A 140 12.86 -19.54 -4.85
C SER A 140 14.33 -19.12 -5.07
N PRO A 141 14.89 -19.15 -6.30
CA PRO A 141 16.25 -18.67 -6.53
C PRO A 141 16.49 -17.18 -6.19
N ILE A 142 15.48 -16.31 -6.32
CA ILE A 142 15.58 -14.90 -5.93
C ILE A 142 15.55 -14.77 -4.40
N HIS A 143 14.65 -15.51 -3.73
CA HIS A 143 14.59 -15.57 -2.27
C HIS A 143 15.90 -15.98 -1.61
N SER A 144 16.67 -16.86 -2.26
CA SER A 144 17.96 -17.32 -1.75
C SER A 144 19.11 -16.32 -1.92
N ARG A 145 18.93 -15.30 -2.78
CA ARG A 145 19.97 -14.30 -3.12
C ARG A 145 19.70 -12.93 -2.51
N CYS A 146 18.56 -12.77 -1.86
CA CYS A 146 18.12 -11.53 -1.24
C CYS A 146 17.84 -11.77 0.25
N THR A 147 18.16 -10.76 1.06
CA THR A 147 17.69 -10.71 2.44
C THR A 147 16.19 -10.39 2.41
N ASN A 148 15.39 -11.35 2.86
CA ASN A 148 13.94 -11.26 2.81
C ASN A 148 13.42 -10.51 4.04
N ILE A 149 12.80 -9.35 3.83
CA ILE A 149 12.24 -8.51 4.89
C ILE A 149 10.73 -8.39 4.68
N GLU A 150 9.95 -8.95 5.60
CA GLU A 150 8.50 -8.93 5.55
C GLU A 150 7.94 -7.76 6.36
N PHE A 151 7.20 -6.87 5.71
CA PHE A 151 6.51 -5.73 6.27
C PHE A 151 5.21 -6.19 6.95
N THR A 152 5.37 -6.98 8.01
CA THR A 152 4.30 -7.40 8.89
C THR A 152 4.28 -6.50 10.12
N ILE A 153 3.10 -6.05 10.50
CA ILE A 153 2.91 -5.22 11.70
C ILE A 153 2.41 -6.13 12.84
N PRO A 154 3.19 -6.31 13.92
CA PRO A 154 2.74 -7.03 15.11
C PRO A 154 1.51 -6.37 15.72
N SER A 155 0.58 -7.18 16.25
CA SER A 155 -0.70 -6.69 16.78
C SER A 155 -0.51 -5.68 17.92
N GLU A 156 0.48 -5.92 18.77
CA GLU A 156 0.89 -5.08 19.89
C GLU A 156 1.44 -3.70 19.47
N GLU A 157 2.03 -3.60 18.28
CA GLU A 157 2.60 -2.34 17.77
C GLU A 157 1.60 -1.51 16.94
N ARG A 158 0.46 -2.09 16.54
CA ARG A 158 -0.56 -1.39 15.72
C ARG A 158 -1.01 -0.06 16.35
N PRO A 159 -1.35 0.02 17.65
CA PRO A 159 -1.79 1.29 18.25
C PRO A 159 -0.68 2.36 18.21
N THR A 160 0.55 1.96 18.52
CA THR A 160 1.71 2.85 18.53
C THR A 160 2.02 3.40 17.14
N LEU A 161 1.97 2.56 16.10
CA LEU A 161 2.19 2.98 14.72
C LEU A 161 1.04 3.87 14.20
N ALA A 162 -0.20 3.56 14.56
CA ALA A 162 -1.34 4.40 14.24
C ALA A 162 -1.22 5.79 14.88
N ALA A 163 -0.75 5.88 16.13
CA ALA A 163 -0.51 7.15 16.81
C ALA A 163 0.62 7.97 16.15
N GLN A 164 1.74 7.32 15.80
CA GLN A 164 2.82 7.98 15.04
C GLN A 164 2.33 8.50 13.68
N PHE A 165 1.50 7.71 12.99
CA PHE A 165 0.92 8.11 11.72
C PHE A 165 -0.10 9.23 11.86
N MET A 166 -0.92 9.23 12.92
CA MET A 166 -1.84 10.32 13.23
C MET A 166 -1.08 11.65 13.40
N GLU A 167 0.02 11.62 14.13
CA GLU A 167 0.86 12.81 14.31
C GLU A 167 1.47 13.29 12.99
N ARG A 168 1.95 12.37 12.15
CA ARG A 168 2.43 12.71 10.80
C ARG A 168 1.32 13.35 9.96
N VAL A 169 0.10 12.81 10.03
CA VAL A 169 -1.06 13.35 9.30
C VAL A 169 -1.42 14.76 9.77
N ARG A 170 -1.42 15.03 11.09
CA ARG A 170 -1.65 16.39 11.62
C ARG A 170 -0.67 17.39 11.03
N ASN A 171 0.63 17.06 11.08
CA ASN A 171 1.68 17.90 10.52
C ASN A 171 1.47 18.18 9.01
N ILE A 172 1.01 17.18 8.25
CA ILE A 172 0.69 17.35 6.82
C ILE A 172 -0.49 18.31 6.63
N LEU A 173 -1.58 18.12 7.37
CA LEU A 173 -2.79 18.94 7.23
C LEU A 173 -2.56 20.38 7.67
N GLU A 174 -1.79 20.59 8.74
CA GLU A 174 -1.38 21.92 9.19
C GLU A 174 -0.51 22.63 8.15
N ALA A 175 0.46 21.92 7.56
CA ALA A 175 1.32 22.48 6.50
C ALA A 175 0.53 22.86 5.24
N GLU A 176 -0.55 22.13 4.93
CA GLU A 176 -1.45 22.44 3.81
C GLU A 176 -2.58 23.42 4.19
N ASN A 177 -2.67 23.87 5.45
CA ASN A 177 -3.75 24.68 6.00
C ASN A 177 -5.15 24.07 5.79
N ILE A 178 -5.26 22.74 5.93
CA ILE A 178 -6.53 22.01 5.80
C ILE A 178 -7.14 21.86 7.20
N PRO A 179 -8.34 22.41 7.46
CA PRO A 179 -9.03 22.21 8.73
C PRO A 179 -9.51 20.76 8.89
N TYR A 180 -9.32 20.20 10.08
CA TYR A 180 -9.61 18.80 10.39
C TYR A 180 -10.14 18.62 11.82
N GLU A 181 -10.86 17.52 12.04
CA GLU A 181 -11.23 17.04 13.37
C GLU A 181 -10.45 15.77 13.75
N ASP A 182 -9.90 15.71 14.96
CA ASP A 182 -9.15 14.55 15.45
C ASP A 182 -9.97 13.25 15.43
N SER A 183 -11.28 13.34 15.72
CA SER A 183 -12.21 12.21 15.71
C SER A 183 -12.33 11.56 14.32
N VAL A 184 -12.26 12.36 13.27
CA VAL A 184 -12.37 11.97 11.86
C VAL A 184 -11.06 11.34 11.39
N LEU A 185 -9.92 11.93 11.77
CA LEU A 185 -8.59 11.36 11.49
C LEU A 185 -8.44 9.98 12.12
N ALA A 186 -8.81 9.85 13.40
CA ALA A 186 -8.75 8.58 14.12
C ALA A 186 -9.61 7.50 13.46
N GLN A 187 -10.83 7.84 13.01
CA GLN A 187 -11.70 6.91 12.28
C GLN A 187 -11.10 6.48 10.94
N LEU A 188 -10.55 7.41 10.16
CA LEU A 188 -9.93 7.09 8.86
C LEU A 188 -8.71 6.19 9.00
N ILE A 189 -7.83 6.51 9.95
CA ILE A 189 -6.66 5.69 10.23
C ILE A 189 -7.12 4.30 10.66
N THR A 190 -8.06 4.19 11.58
CA THR A 190 -8.59 2.89 12.04
C THR A 190 -9.21 2.08 10.90
N LYS A 191 -9.92 2.73 9.97
CA LYS A 191 -10.60 2.08 8.83
C LYS A 191 -9.63 1.51 7.80
N TYR A 192 -8.56 2.22 7.48
CA TYR A 192 -7.67 1.86 6.37
C TYR A 192 -6.29 1.34 6.78
N PHE A 193 -5.94 1.40 8.07
CA PHE A 193 -4.69 0.83 8.57
C PHE A 193 -4.62 -0.68 8.27
N PRO A 194 -3.51 -1.20 7.70
CA PRO A 194 -2.17 -0.62 7.67
C PRO A 194 -1.78 0.13 6.36
N ASP A 195 -2.74 0.53 5.52
CA ASP A 195 -2.45 1.23 4.27
C ASP A 195 -2.39 2.75 4.47
N PHE A 196 -1.18 3.26 4.76
CA PHE A 196 -0.94 4.69 4.97
C PHE A 196 -1.21 5.52 3.71
N ARG A 197 -0.97 4.95 2.52
CA ARG A 197 -1.20 5.63 1.25
C ARG A 197 -2.68 5.90 1.04
N ARG A 198 -3.52 4.90 1.31
CA ARG A 198 -4.97 5.00 1.20
C ARG A 198 -5.52 6.07 2.13
N VAL A 199 -5.05 6.14 3.38
CA VAL A 199 -5.47 7.20 4.32
C VAL A 199 -5.16 8.59 3.76
N LEU A 200 -3.93 8.83 3.29
CA LEU A 200 -3.56 10.13 2.73
C LEU A 200 -4.36 10.50 1.48
N ASN A 201 -4.67 9.53 0.62
CA ASN A 201 -5.51 9.76 -0.56
C ASN A 201 -6.95 10.14 -0.18
N GLU A 202 -7.55 9.48 0.82
CA GLU A 202 -8.89 9.85 1.30
C GLU A 202 -8.88 11.24 1.95
N LEU A 203 -7.87 11.57 2.75
CA LEU A 203 -7.72 12.90 3.32
C LEU A 203 -7.59 13.98 2.24
N GLN A 204 -6.78 13.73 1.21
CA GLN A 204 -6.66 14.65 0.07
C GLN A 204 -7.99 14.80 -0.68
N ARG A 205 -8.75 13.71 -0.85
CA ARG A 205 -10.08 13.76 -1.46
C ARG A 205 -11.03 14.64 -0.63
N TYR A 206 -11.05 14.48 0.69
CA TYR A 206 -11.92 15.26 1.56
C TYR A 206 -11.49 16.71 1.70
N SER A 207 -10.19 17.01 1.64
CA SER A 207 -9.70 18.39 1.70
C SER A 207 -10.16 19.23 0.51
N VAL A 208 -10.42 18.62 -0.66
CA VAL A 208 -10.99 19.34 -1.81
C VAL A 208 -12.39 19.89 -1.51
N ALA A 209 -13.15 19.23 -0.62
CA ALA A 209 -14.47 19.68 -0.21
C ALA A 209 -14.43 20.78 0.88
N GLY A 210 -13.25 21.13 1.40
CA GLY A 210 -13.03 22.25 2.31
C GLY A 210 -12.63 21.83 3.74
N ILE A 211 -13.52 21.18 4.48
CA ILE A 211 -13.31 20.82 5.89
C ILE A 211 -13.48 19.32 6.08
N ILE A 212 -12.50 18.66 6.69
CA ILE A 212 -12.58 17.23 6.98
C ILE A 212 -13.35 17.02 8.30
N ASP A 213 -14.68 17.00 8.21
CA ASP A 213 -15.60 16.82 9.34
C ASP A 213 -16.31 15.44 9.36
N VAL A 214 -17.04 15.15 10.45
CA VAL A 214 -17.80 13.90 10.61
C VAL A 214 -18.89 13.76 9.54
N GLY A 215 -19.41 14.87 9.01
CA GLY A 215 -20.41 14.91 7.96
C GLY A 215 -19.91 14.28 6.67
N ILE A 216 -18.68 14.58 6.25
CA ILE A 216 -18.08 14.01 5.03
C ILE A 216 -17.87 12.49 5.15
N LEU A 217 -17.43 11.99 6.32
CA LEU A 217 -17.29 10.55 6.54
C LEU A 217 -18.61 9.79 6.44
N SER A 218 -19.70 10.42 6.89
CA SER A 218 -21.06 9.85 6.79
C SER A 218 -21.65 9.91 5.37
N GLN A 219 -21.11 10.77 4.50
CA GLN A 219 -21.62 11.00 3.14
C GLN A 219 -20.84 10.26 2.05
N VAL A 220 -19.58 9.89 2.29
CA VAL A 220 -18.75 9.22 1.28
C VAL A 220 -18.47 7.76 1.68
N GLY A 221 -19.25 6.85 1.09
CA GLY A 221 -18.89 5.43 1.02
C GLY A 221 -19.30 4.55 2.21
N GLU A 222 -20.15 5.03 3.12
CA GLU A 222 -20.98 4.08 3.87
C GLU A 222 -22.20 3.72 3.03
N VAL A 223 -22.11 2.56 2.39
CA VAL A 223 -23.26 1.81 1.90
C VAL A 223 -24.21 1.65 3.10
N GLN A 224 -25.23 2.49 3.19
CA GLN A 224 -26.17 2.48 4.31
C GLN A 224 -27.10 1.28 4.17
N VAL A 225 -26.63 0.11 4.62
CA VAL A 225 -27.39 -1.16 4.57
C VAL A 225 -28.70 -1.05 5.36
N LYS A 226 -28.77 -0.18 6.36
CA LYS A 226 -29.98 0.09 7.14
C LYS A 226 -31.15 0.57 6.28
N GLU A 227 -30.90 1.49 5.34
CA GLU A 227 -31.93 2.01 4.43
C GLU A 227 -32.42 0.93 3.48
N LEU A 228 -31.49 0.16 2.89
CA LEU A 228 -31.83 -1.00 2.07
C LEU A 228 -32.63 -2.04 2.87
N ALA A 229 -32.18 -2.39 4.08
CA ALA A 229 -32.83 -3.37 4.94
C ALA A 229 -34.25 -2.94 5.33
N SER A 230 -34.46 -1.66 5.66
CA SER A 230 -35.79 -1.12 5.95
C SER A 230 -36.74 -1.16 4.73
N SER A 231 -36.22 -0.83 3.54
CA SER A 231 -36.96 -0.87 2.28
C SER A 231 -37.33 -2.31 1.89
N MET A 232 -36.41 -3.26 2.09
CA MET A 232 -36.63 -4.68 1.84
C MET A 232 -37.63 -5.28 2.84
N LYS A 233 -37.53 -4.94 4.13
CA LYS A 233 -38.50 -5.36 5.18
C LYS A 233 -39.92 -4.87 4.87
N SER A 234 -40.05 -3.61 4.45
CA SER A 234 -41.33 -3.02 4.07
C SER A 234 -41.82 -3.42 2.67
N LYS A 235 -41.06 -4.24 1.93
CA LYS A 235 -41.32 -4.63 0.53
C LYS A 235 -41.47 -3.42 -0.41
N ASN A 236 -40.84 -2.29 -0.06
CA ASN A 236 -40.82 -1.09 -0.88
C ASN A 236 -39.69 -1.18 -1.91
N PHE A 237 -39.95 -1.86 -3.02
CA PHE A 237 -38.98 -2.07 -4.09
C PHE A 237 -38.61 -0.78 -4.84
N THR A 238 -39.42 0.27 -4.76
CA THR A 238 -39.12 1.56 -5.39
C THR A 238 -37.95 2.25 -4.67
N GLU A 239 -38.00 2.31 -3.34
CA GLU A 239 -36.91 2.87 -2.53
C GLU A 239 -35.67 1.98 -2.57
N ALA A 240 -35.84 0.65 -2.56
CA ALA A 240 -34.70 -0.27 -2.74
C ALA A 240 -33.97 -0.04 -4.08
N ARG A 241 -34.68 0.21 -5.18
CA ARG A 241 -34.07 0.55 -6.47
C ARG A 241 -33.37 1.91 -6.45
N LYS A 242 -33.95 2.92 -5.82
CA LYS A 242 -33.30 4.24 -5.66
C LYS A 242 -32.00 4.13 -4.87
N TRP A 243 -31.99 3.31 -3.82
CA TRP A 243 -30.80 3.02 -3.06
C TRP A 243 -29.73 2.36 -3.93
N VAL A 244 -30.09 1.38 -4.76
CA VAL A 244 -29.13 0.75 -5.70
C VAL A 244 -28.54 1.79 -6.64
N VAL A 245 -29.38 2.66 -7.24
CA VAL A 245 -28.92 3.74 -8.14
C VAL A 245 -27.96 4.69 -7.42
N SER A 246 -28.26 5.06 -6.17
CA SER A 246 -27.45 5.98 -5.37
C SER A 246 -26.11 5.37 -4.92
N ASN A 247 -25.96 4.05 -5.05
CA ASN A 247 -24.74 3.32 -4.65
C ASN A 247 -24.01 2.68 -5.84
N LEU A 248 -24.37 3.02 -7.09
CA LEU A 248 -23.75 2.47 -8.31
C LEU A 248 -22.25 2.79 -8.43
N ASP A 249 -21.81 3.91 -7.86
CA ASP A 249 -20.42 4.33 -7.92
C ASP A 249 -19.51 3.56 -6.94
N ASN A 250 -20.08 2.75 -6.04
CA ASN A 250 -19.32 1.91 -5.13
C ASN A 250 -18.86 0.62 -5.81
N SER A 251 -17.74 0.05 -5.34
CA SER A 251 -17.29 -1.24 -5.88
C SER A 251 -18.28 -2.35 -5.52
N GLN A 252 -18.57 -3.21 -6.51
CA GLN A 252 -19.48 -4.35 -6.34
C GLN A 252 -19.06 -5.24 -5.16
N THR A 253 -17.75 -5.50 -5.02
CA THR A 253 -17.18 -6.28 -3.91
C THR A 253 -17.40 -5.63 -2.54
N GLU A 254 -17.24 -4.31 -2.43
CA GLU A 254 -17.48 -3.57 -1.18
C GLU A 254 -18.96 -3.54 -0.82
N LEU A 255 -19.84 -3.38 -1.82
CA LEU A 255 -21.29 -3.41 -1.62
C LEU A 255 -21.76 -4.77 -1.11
N PHE A 256 -21.33 -5.87 -1.73
CA PHE A 256 -21.68 -7.22 -1.29
C PHE A 256 -21.13 -7.54 0.10
N ARG A 257 -19.88 -7.15 0.38
CA ARG A 257 -19.29 -7.34 1.71
C ARG A 257 -20.07 -6.59 2.79
N LYS A 258 -20.46 -5.33 2.53
CA LYS A 258 -21.26 -4.54 3.47
C LYS A 258 -22.64 -5.14 3.70
N ILE A 259 -23.31 -5.62 2.65
CA ILE A 259 -24.59 -6.33 2.78
C ILE A 259 -24.42 -7.60 3.62
N TYR A 260 -23.37 -8.38 3.36
CA TYR A 260 -23.04 -9.58 4.13
C TYR A 260 -22.81 -9.29 5.62
N ASP A 261 -21.97 -8.31 5.93
CA ASP A 261 -21.67 -7.89 7.31
C ASP A 261 -22.95 -7.42 8.03
N GLY A 262 -23.86 -6.75 7.31
CA GLY A 262 -25.14 -6.28 7.83
C GLY A 262 -26.22 -7.37 8.03
N LEU A 263 -26.06 -8.58 7.48
CA LEU A 263 -27.07 -9.63 7.62
C LEU A 263 -27.31 -9.99 9.09
N HIS A 264 -26.25 -10.06 9.88
CA HIS A 264 -26.34 -10.40 11.31
C HIS A 264 -27.08 -9.36 12.15
N GLU A 265 -27.14 -8.11 11.68
CA GLU A 265 -27.81 -7.01 12.39
C GLU A 265 -29.28 -6.88 11.97
N TYR A 266 -29.59 -7.10 10.69
CA TYR A 266 -30.92 -6.77 10.14
C TYR A 266 -31.79 -7.98 9.79
N VAL A 267 -31.25 -9.19 9.69
CA VAL A 267 -31.96 -10.41 9.25
C VAL A 267 -32.11 -11.39 10.41
N GLU A 268 -33.23 -12.12 10.44
CA GLU A 268 -33.43 -13.16 11.45
C GLU A 268 -32.42 -14.31 11.28
N PRO A 269 -31.88 -14.88 12.38
CA PRO A 269 -30.86 -15.94 12.30
C PRO A 269 -31.25 -17.14 11.44
N SER A 270 -32.53 -17.48 11.37
CA SER A 270 -33.10 -18.56 10.55
C SER A 270 -32.97 -18.32 9.04
N SER A 271 -32.92 -17.05 8.62
CA SER A 271 -32.91 -16.62 7.21
C SER A 271 -31.52 -16.25 6.70
N ILE A 272 -30.54 -16.10 7.59
CA ILE A 272 -29.15 -15.77 7.24
C ILE A 272 -28.54 -16.80 6.26
N PRO A 273 -28.66 -18.12 6.46
CA PRO A 273 -28.05 -19.09 5.53
C PRO A 273 -28.55 -18.96 4.09
N GLN A 274 -29.85 -18.71 3.92
CA GLN A 274 -30.45 -18.50 2.60
C GLN A 274 -30.00 -17.18 1.97
N ALA A 275 -29.91 -16.11 2.77
CA ALA A 275 -29.40 -14.82 2.29
C ALA A 275 -27.94 -14.93 1.81
N ILE A 276 -27.09 -15.68 2.53
CA ILE A 276 -25.69 -15.92 2.13
C ILE A 276 -25.62 -16.68 0.80
N LEU A 277 -26.45 -17.72 0.62
CA LEU A 277 -26.49 -18.49 -0.63
C LEU A 277 -26.88 -17.59 -1.81
N ILE A 278 -27.89 -16.74 -1.63
CA ILE A 278 -28.31 -15.78 -2.66
C ILE A 278 -27.18 -14.81 -2.99
N LEU A 279 -26.50 -14.22 -1.99
CA LEU A 279 -25.38 -13.31 -2.25
C LEU A 279 -24.23 -14.00 -3.00
N ALA A 280 -23.98 -15.27 -2.72
CA ALA A 280 -22.94 -16.05 -3.40
C ALA A 280 -23.25 -16.35 -4.87
N GLU A 281 -24.51 -16.37 -5.29
CA GLU A 281 -24.90 -16.51 -6.71
C GLU A 281 -24.60 -15.26 -7.55
N TYR A 282 -24.43 -14.10 -6.90
CA TYR A 282 -24.22 -12.80 -7.55
C TYR A 282 -22.81 -12.20 -7.31
N GLN A 283 -21.93 -12.91 -6.60
CA GLN A 283 -20.50 -12.60 -6.46
C GLN A 283 -19.66 -13.26 -7.55
#